data_AF-A0A9E1KBG2-F1
#
_entry.id   AF-A0A9E1KBG2-F1
#
_cell.length_a   1.000
_cell.length_b   1.000
_cell.length_c   1.000
_cell.angle_alpha   90.00
_cell.angle_beta   90.00
_cell.angle_gamma   90.00
#
_symmetry.space_group_name_H-M   'P 1'
#
loop_
_entity.id
_entity.type
_entity.pdbx_description
1 polymer ?
#
loop_
_entity_poly.entity_id
_entity_poly.type
_entity_poly.pdbx_seq_one_letter_code
_entity_poly.pdbx_strand_id
1 'polypeptide(L)'
;SMILNIVLNLILMGPLKHGGLALATSIAAIFNVTLLIYLLKKRIGLMGGRKILSSVIKLFFVSGVMGIAVYFFNLTFFNPNYHLTLKILILSANISIGILIYTLLSRIIQNEELTFLIELTRKYKSKSN
;
A
#
# COMPACT_ATOMS: atom_id res chain seq x y z
N SER A 1 2.60 17.55 19.44
CA SER A 1 2.52 16.49 18.42
C SER A 1 1.16 15.81 18.34
N MET A 2 0.50 15.47 19.46
CA MET A 2 -0.87 14.92 19.43
C MET A 2 -1.94 15.93 18.99
N ILE A 3 -1.87 17.18 19.44
CA ILE A 3 -2.90 18.20 19.19
C ILE A 3 -3.04 18.54 17.69
N LEU A 4 -1.92 18.70 16.97
CA LEU A 4 -1.97 18.98 15.52
C LEU A 4 -2.58 17.82 14.73
N ASN A 5 -2.32 16.58 15.18
CA ASN A 5 -2.82 15.36 14.56
C ASN A 5 -4.32 15.15 14.80
N ILE A 6 -4.80 15.53 16.00
CA ILE A 6 -6.20 15.52 16.40
C ILE A 6 -6.98 16.64 15.71
N VAL A 7 -6.41 17.84 15.63
CA VAL A 7 -7.02 19.01 14.96
C VAL A 7 -7.18 18.77 13.46
N LEU A 8 -6.17 18.18 12.79
CA LEU A 8 -6.32 17.83 11.37
C LEU A 8 -7.27 16.65 11.13
N ASN A 9 -7.27 15.63 12.00
CA ASN A 9 -8.28 14.57 11.95
C ASN A 9 -9.70 15.16 12.06
N LEU A 10 -9.93 16.06 13.03
CA LEU A 10 -11.23 16.70 13.27
C LEU A 10 -11.70 17.58 12.10
N ILE A 11 -10.80 18.38 11.50
CA ILE A 11 -11.14 19.23 10.35
C ILE A 11 -11.49 18.39 9.11
N LEU A 12 -10.82 17.25 8.90
CA LEU A 12 -11.12 16.33 7.80
C LEU A 12 -12.35 15.45 8.04
N MET A 13 -12.75 15.23 9.29
CA MET A 13 -13.91 14.40 9.66
C MET A 13 -15.25 15.13 9.41
N GLY A 14 -15.23 16.46 9.36
CA GLY A 14 -16.40 17.32 9.16
C GLY A 14 -17.19 17.19 7.84
N PRO A 15 -16.61 16.92 6.65
CA PRO A 15 -17.36 17.16 5.40
C PRO A 15 -18.15 15.98 4.81
N LEU A 16 -17.95 14.70 5.20
CA LEU A 16 -18.43 13.57 4.37
C LEU A 16 -19.19 12.42 5.11
N LYS A 17 -20.36 12.71 5.71
CA LYS A 17 -21.45 11.76 6.08
C LYS A 17 -21.03 10.28 6.33
N HIS A 18 -21.64 9.25 5.72
CA HIS A 18 -21.42 7.83 6.08
C HIS A 18 -20.36 7.08 5.25
N GLY A 19 -20.14 7.44 3.98
CA GLY A 19 -19.11 6.82 3.14
C GLY A 19 -17.74 7.52 3.19
N GLY A 20 -17.72 8.82 3.54
CA GLY A 20 -16.49 9.60 3.55
C GLY A 20 -15.78 9.63 4.89
N LEU A 21 -16.33 9.04 5.94
CA LEU A 21 -15.61 8.78 7.20
C LEU A 21 -14.37 7.90 6.97
N ALA A 22 -14.50 6.84 6.17
CA ALA A 22 -13.39 5.93 5.86
C ALA A 22 -12.31 6.62 5.01
N LEU A 23 -12.74 7.43 4.03
CA LEU A 23 -11.82 8.22 3.21
C LEU A 23 -11.13 9.32 4.02
N ALA A 24 -11.88 10.05 4.85
CA ALA A 24 -11.34 11.06 5.76
C ALA A 24 -10.31 10.46 6.73
N THR A 25 -10.60 9.29 7.29
CA THR A 25 -9.68 8.56 8.18
C THR A 25 -8.41 8.14 7.45
N SER A 26 -8.54 7.64 6.21
CA SER A 26 -7.39 7.25 5.39
C SER A 26 -6.50 8.45 5.03
N ILE A 27 -7.10 9.59 4.67
CA ILE A 27 -6.37 10.82 4.35
C ILE A 27 -5.69 11.38 5.61
N ALA A 28 -6.38 11.39 6.75
CA ALA A 28 -5.81 11.83 8.01
C ALA A 28 -4.63 10.94 8.46
N ALA A 29 -4.74 9.62 8.26
CA ALA A 29 -3.64 8.69 8.50
C ALA A 29 -2.42 8.96 7.60
N ILE A 30 -2.64 9.19 6.29
CA ILE A 30 -1.56 9.55 5.34
C ILE A 30 -0.89 10.86 5.77
N PHE A 31 -1.67 11.86 6.16
CA PHE A 31 -1.13 13.13 6.62
C PHE A 31 -0.28 12.96 7.89
N ASN A 32 -0.79 12.20 8.86
CA ASN A 32 -0.07 11.90 10.10
C ASN A 32 1.27 11.21 9.84
N VAL A 33 1.28 10.16 9.01
CA VAL A 33 2.50 9.44 8.63
C VAL A 33 3.49 10.36 7.92
N THR A 34 3.01 11.21 7.00
CA THR A 34 3.84 12.19 6.28
C THR A 34 4.50 13.18 7.23
N LEU A 35 3.74 13.70 8.20
CA LEU A 35 4.22 14.65 9.19
C LEU A 35 5.24 14.00 10.15
N LEU A 36 4.99 12.75 10.55
CA LEU A 36 5.92 11.97 11.36
C LEU A 36 7.25 11.74 10.62
N ILE A 37 7.20 11.34 9.34
CA ILE A 37 8.39 11.16 8.49
C ILE A 37 9.17 12.47 8.35
N TYR A 38 8.47 13.60 8.17
CA TYR A 38 9.10 14.92 8.06
C TYR A 38 9.82 15.31 9.36
N LEU A 39 9.17 15.15 10.51
CA LEU A 39 9.77 15.43 11.82
C LEU A 39 10.96 14.49 12.11
N LEU A 40 10.83 13.21 11.74
CA LEU A 40 11.89 12.21 11.92
C LEU A 40 13.12 12.54 11.08
N LYS A 41 12.92 12.93 9.81
CA LYS A 41 13.97 13.42 8.91
C LYS A 41 14.70 14.63 9.51
N LYS A 42 13.97 15.54 10.17
CA LYS A 42 14.55 16.72 10.84
C LYS A 42 15.37 16.36 12.08
N ARG A 43 15.03 15.27 12.79
CA ARG A 43 15.66 14.90 14.08
C ARG A 43 16.84 13.93 13.95
N ILE A 44 16.80 12.99 13.00
CA ILE A 44 17.77 11.88 12.88
C ILE A 44 18.58 11.94 11.56
N GLY A 45 18.23 12.83 10.62
CA GLY A 45 18.87 12.91 9.28
C GLY A 45 18.23 11.94 8.26
N LEU A 46 18.82 11.83 7.05
CA LEU A 46 18.27 11.08 5.91
C LEU A 46 18.06 9.57 6.20
N MET A 47 16.95 9.21 6.82
CA MET A 47 16.45 7.83 6.83
C MET A 47 15.94 7.49 5.44
N GLY A 48 16.73 6.78 4.63
CA GLY A 48 16.30 5.86 3.56
C GLY A 48 15.09 6.20 2.68
N GLY A 49 14.63 7.45 2.58
CA GLY A 49 13.28 7.79 2.09
C GLY A 49 13.10 7.47 0.61
N ARG A 50 14.19 7.46 -0.15
CA ARG A 50 14.23 6.98 -1.53
C ARG A 50 13.85 5.49 -1.64
N LYS A 51 14.26 4.65 -0.68
CA LYS A 51 13.88 3.23 -0.64
C LYS A 51 12.41 3.09 -0.34
N ILE A 52 11.92 3.74 0.71
CA ILE A 52 10.49 3.72 1.09
C ILE A 52 9.62 4.17 -0.09
N LEU A 53 9.97 5.27 -0.75
CA LEU A 53 9.22 5.74 -1.91
C LEU A 53 9.29 4.75 -3.08
N SER A 54 10.44 4.12 -3.31
CA SER A 54 10.58 3.06 -4.30
C SER A 54 9.71 1.84 -3.96
N SER A 55 9.64 1.39 -2.70
CA SER A 55 8.78 0.28 -2.29
C SER A 55 7.31 0.64 -2.50
N VAL A 56 6.91 1.85 -2.13
CA VAL A 56 5.53 2.36 -2.31
C VAL A 56 5.13 2.33 -3.78
N ILE A 57 5.98 2.83 -4.68
CA ILE A 57 5.71 2.83 -6.12
C ILE A 57 5.60 1.39 -6.64
N LYS A 58 6.54 0.50 -6.29
CA LYS A 58 6.49 -0.90 -6.73
C LYS A 58 5.24 -1.62 -6.20
N LEU A 59 4.89 -1.43 -4.93
CA LEU A 59 3.66 -1.98 -4.34
C LEU A 59 2.39 -1.45 -5.00
N PHE A 60 2.40 -0.18 -5.41
CA PHE A 60 1.31 0.42 -6.19
C PHE A 60 1.15 -0.28 -7.54
N PHE A 61 2.25 -0.55 -8.25
CA PHE A 61 2.23 -1.34 -9.49
C PHE A 61 1.71 -2.76 -9.27
N VAL A 62 2.20 -3.47 -8.25
CA VAL A 62 1.73 -4.85 -7.92
C VAL A 62 0.24 -4.87 -7.64
N SER A 63 -0.24 -3.90 -6.84
CA SER A 63 -1.66 -3.78 -6.51
C SER A 63 -2.50 -3.45 -7.74
N GLY A 64 -2.00 -2.61 -8.64
CA GLY A 64 -2.63 -2.30 -9.93
C GLY A 64 -2.77 -3.53 -10.83
N VAL A 65 -1.69 -4.30 -11.00
CA VAL A 65 -1.70 -5.53 -11.81
C VAL A 65 -2.66 -6.57 -11.22
N MET A 66 -2.64 -6.76 -9.90
CA MET A 66 -3.59 -7.62 -9.20
C MET A 66 -5.04 -7.17 -9.44
N GLY A 67 -5.32 -5.87 -9.31
CA GLY A 67 -6.65 -5.30 -9.52
C GLY A 67 -7.17 -5.53 -10.93
N ILE A 68 -6.31 -5.33 -11.94
CA ILE A 68 -6.63 -5.60 -13.35
C ILE A 68 -6.93 -7.09 -13.56
N ALA A 69 -6.10 -7.99 -13.02
CA ALA A 69 -6.30 -9.43 -13.18
C ALA A 69 -7.61 -9.91 -12.54
N VAL A 70 -7.93 -9.43 -11.34
CA VAL A 70 -9.20 -9.75 -10.67
C VAL A 70 -10.38 -9.14 -11.43
N TYR A 71 -10.25 -7.94 -11.98
CA TYR A 71 -11.30 -7.31 -12.78
C TYR A 71 -11.64 -8.10 -14.05
N PHE A 72 -10.63 -8.53 -14.80
CA PHE A 72 -10.83 -9.39 -15.98
C PHE A 72 -11.42 -10.76 -15.61
N PHE A 73 -10.99 -11.34 -14.48
CA PHE A 73 -11.54 -12.59 -13.99
C PHE A 73 -13.02 -12.45 -13.61
N ASN A 74 -13.39 -11.35 -12.96
CA ASN A 74 -14.77 -11.04 -12.62
C ASN A 74 -15.62 -10.88 -13.89
N LEU A 75 -15.17 -10.10 -14.88
CA LEU A 75 -15.90 -9.93 -16.15
C LEU A 75 -16.14 -11.24 -16.91
N THR A 76 -15.19 -12.18 -16.85
CA THR A 76 -15.27 -13.44 -17.60
C THR A 76 -16.15 -14.48 -16.91
N PHE A 77 -16.11 -14.54 -15.58
CA PHE A 77 -16.73 -15.64 -14.80
C PHE A 77 -17.94 -15.23 -13.97
N PHE A 78 -18.21 -13.93 -13.80
CA PHE A 78 -19.31 -13.47 -12.95
C PHE A 78 -20.59 -13.25 -13.78
N ASN A 79 -21.49 -14.24 -13.80
CA ASN A 79 -22.87 -14.01 -14.22
C ASN A 79 -23.75 -13.67 -12.99
N PRO A 80 -24.54 -12.59 -13.06
CA PRO A 80 -25.42 -12.19 -11.96
C PRO A 80 -26.61 -13.15 -11.73
N ASN A 81 -26.87 -14.09 -12.65
CA ASN A 81 -27.96 -15.06 -12.56
C ASN A 81 -27.62 -16.36 -11.81
N TYR A 82 -26.42 -16.48 -11.22
CA TYR A 82 -26.04 -17.69 -10.48
C TYR A 82 -26.67 -17.78 -9.09
N HIS A 83 -26.99 -19.01 -8.65
CA HIS A 83 -27.42 -19.31 -7.28
C HIS A 83 -26.36 -18.87 -6.24
N LEU A 84 -26.82 -18.54 -5.03
CA LEU A 84 -26.02 -17.96 -3.95
C LEU A 84 -24.76 -18.78 -3.61
N THR A 85 -24.84 -20.11 -3.67
CA THR A 85 -23.71 -21.03 -3.46
C THR A 85 -22.58 -20.84 -4.49
N LEU A 86 -22.94 -20.72 -5.78
CA LEU A 86 -21.96 -20.49 -6.84
C LEU A 86 -21.36 -19.08 -6.75
N LYS A 87 -22.15 -18.09 -6.32
CA LYS A 87 -21.66 -16.72 -6.12
C LYS A 87 -20.58 -16.66 -5.04
N ILE A 88 -20.77 -17.36 -3.91
CA ILE A 88 -19.78 -17.45 -2.84
C ILE A 88 -18.52 -18.18 -3.32
N LEU A 89 -18.67 -19.26 -4.10
CA LEU A 89 -17.55 -20.04 -4.63
C LEU A 89 -16.72 -19.24 -5.66
N ILE A 90 -17.36 -18.48 -6.54
CA ILE A 90 -16.68 -17.59 -7.49
C ILE A 90 -15.98 -16.46 -6.72
N LEU A 91 -16.61 -15.92 -5.67
CA LEU A 91 -16.01 -14.85 -4.85
C LEU A 91 -14.76 -15.35 -4.11
N SER A 92 -14.82 -16.55 -3.51
CA SER A 92 -13.66 -17.13 -2.83
C SER A 92 -12.53 -17.44 -3.81
N ALA A 93 -12.85 -17.98 -5.00
CA ALA A 93 -11.87 -18.18 -6.06
C ALA A 93 -11.20 -16.86 -6.50
N ASN A 94 -11.97 -15.78 -6.67
CA ASN A 94 -11.44 -14.45 -6.98
C ASN A 94 -10.44 -13.96 -5.91
N ILE A 95 -10.80 -14.11 -4.63
CA ILE A 95 -9.93 -13.71 -3.51
C ILE A 95 -8.64 -14.53 -3.53
N SER A 96 -8.74 -15.86 -3.71
CA SER A 96 -7.57 -16.74 -3.79
C SER A 96 -6.65 -16.37 -4.96
N ILE A 97 -7.19 -16.07 -6.14
CA ILE A 97 -6.42 -15.63 -7.31
C ILE A 97 -5.72 -14.30 -7.02
N GLY A 98 -6.45 -13.32 -6.47
CA GLY A 98 -5.88 -12.03 -6.08
C GLY A 98 -4.71 -12.18 -5.09
N ILE A 99 -4.89 -12.99 -4.05
CA ILE A 99 -3.84 -13.29 -3.06
C ILE A 99 -2.62 -13.92 -3.73
N LEU A 100 -2.85 -14.89 -4.63
CA LEU A 100 -1.77 -15.61 -5.32
C LEU A 100 -0.96 -14.65 -6.21
N ILE A 101 -1.63 -13.83 -7.01
CA ILE A 101 -1.00 -12.83 -7.88
C ILE A 101 -0.22 -11.80 -7.07
N TYR A 102 -0.83 -11.23 -6.03
CA TYR A 102 -0.18 -10.25 -5.17
C TYR A 102 1.07 -10.83 -4.50
N THR A 103 0.97 -12.03 -3.93
CA THR A 103 2.08 -12.67 -3.22
C THR A 103 3.24 -12.98 -4.16
N LEU A 104 2.96 -13.51 -5.36
CA LEU A 104 3.99 -13.82 -6.35
C LEU A 104 4.70 -12.56 -6.84
N LEU A 105 3.95 -11.54 -7.26
CA LEU A 105 4.50 -10.29 -7.77
C LEU A 105 5.24 -9.51 -6.67
N SER A 106 4.66 -9.41 -5.48
CA SER A 106 5.28 -8.74 -4.34
C SER A 106 6.60 -9.42 -3.96
N ARG A 107 6.68 -10.76 -4.01
CA ARG A 107 7.90 -11.49 -3.66
C ARG A 107 9.03 -11.28 -4.66
N ILE A 108 8.71 -11.26 -5.95
CA ILE A 108 9.69 -10.97 -7.03
C ILE A 108 10.28 -9.57 -6.82
N ILE A 109 9.41 -8.58 -6.58
CA ILE A 109 9.78 -7.18 -6.40
C ILE A 109 10.56 -6.91 -5.10
N GLN A 110 10.20 -7.57 -3.99
CA GLN A 110 10.89 -7.42 -2.70
C GLN A 110 12.29 -8.02 -2.73
N ASN A 111 12.52 -9.11 -3.48
CA ASN A 111 13.86 -9.70 -3.64
C ASN A 111 14.84 -8.72 -4.31
N GLU A 112 14.37 -7.96 -5.30
CA GLU A 112 15.17 -6.88 -5.91
C GLU A 112 15.49 -5.77 -4.91
N GLU A 113 14.50 -5.42 -4.07
CA GLU A 113 14.68 -4.38 -3.07
C GLU A 113 15.71 -4.78 -2.02
N LEU A 114 15.61 -5.99 -1.45
CA LEU A 114 16.58 -6.53 -0.48
C LEU A 114 18.01 -6.56 -1.04
N THR A 115 18.17 -6.98 -2.30
CA THR A 115 19.48 -6.98 -2.97
C THR A 115 20.04 -5.55 -3.10
N PHE A 116 19.21 -4.59 -3.52
CA PHE A 116 19.58 -3.18 -3.58
C PHE A 116 19.90 -2.59 -2.19
N LEU A 117 19.21 -3.04 -1.13
CA LEU A 117 19.50 -2.61 0.24
C LEU A 117 20.90 -3.04 0.68
N ILE A 118 21.26 -4.29 0.39
CA ILE A 118 22.56 -4.88 0.73
C ILE A 118 23.68 -4.19 -0.03
N GLU A 119 23.50 -3.91 -1.33
CA GLU A 119 24.48 -3.19 -2.14
C GLU A 119 24.74 -1.77 -1.64
N LEU A 120 23.69 -1.00 -1.30
CA LEU A 120 23.86 0.36 -0.76
C LEU A 120 24.61 0.37 0.57
N THR A 121 24.37 -0.64 1.42
CA THR A 121 25.04 -0.75 2.72
C THR A 121 26.52 -1.12 2.53
N ARG A 122 26.82 -1.98 1.55
CA ARG A 122 28.20 -2.33 1.15
C ARG A 122 28.96 -1.11 0.60
N LYS A 123 28.29 -0.30 -0.24
CA LYS A 123 28.89 0.89 -0.86
C LYS A 123 29.18 2.01 0.14
N TYR A 124 28.35 2.14 1.18
CA TYR A 124 28.59 3.10 2.27
C TYR A 124 29.74 2.65 3.18
N LYS A 125 29.87 1.34 3.45
CA LYS A 125 30.98 0.78 4.25
C LYS A 125 32.33 0.84 3.53
N SER A 126 32.35 0.81 2.20
CA SER A 126 33.59 0.90 1.40
C SER A 126 34.13 2.32 1.22
N LYS A 127 33.37 3.37 1.54
CA LYS A 127 33.78 4.78 1.39
C LYS A 127 34.25 5.42 2.72
N SER A 128 34.29 4.63 3.80
CA SER A 128 34.73 5.03 5.13
C SER A 128 36.09 4.42 5.55
N ASN A 129 36.74 3.68 4.65
CA ASN A 129 38.16 3.32 4.71
C ASN A 129 38.89 4.09 3.60
#